data_AF-A0A1H3JSU6-F1
#
_entry.id   AF-A0A1H3JSU6-F1
#
_cell.length_a   1.000
_cell.length_b   1.000
_cell.length_c   1.000
_cell.angle_alpha   90.00
_cell.angle_beta   90.00
_cell.angle_gamma   90.00
#
_symmetry.space_group_name_H-M   'P 1'
#
loop_
_entity.id
_entity.type
_entity.pdbx_description
1 polymer ?
#
loop_
_entity_poly.entity_id
_entity_poly.type
_entity_poly.pdbx_seq_one_letter_code
_entity_poly.pdbx_strand_id
1 'polypeptide(L)'
;MCVILKTKHKSRQAFTLVELIVVLVVLAIIAAITIPALTGYIKKTKKEKQTETVHYALVASQAVMTEVYGLGSAADSATLSSDGNNVNWRTGTNKKWGDKVLDLMDRGRGQAGNEPYIFVFAVGTSDPAAGLTLTQQYTVYYVAYVENENSPAIFYINGEWIYTYPRIDKNSPIWDYTIGGKTFRNTLMSEHIPLQFYIVSNRTGLSDTAFWRDSSPKSLQSHSEPNFKG
;
A
#
# COMPACT_ATOMS: atom_id res chain seq x y z
N MET A 1 -83.77 6.51 -28.19
CA MET A 1 -82.59 6.94 -28.98
C MET A 1 -81.46 5.99 -28.64
N CYS A 2 -81.14 5.05 -29.53
CA CYS A 2 -80.14 4.00 -29.31
C CYS A 2 -78.74 4.58 -29.57
N VAL A 3 -77.86 4.58 -28.57
CA VAL A 3 -76.46 5.02 -28.72
C VAL A 3 -75.61 3.80 -29.07
N ILE A 4 -75.11 3.77 -30.31
CA ILE A 4 -74.14 2.77 -30.76
C ILE A 4 -72.76 3.18 -30.26
N LEU A 5 -72.23 2.44 -29.27
CA LEU A 5 -70.84 2.59 -28.81
C LEU A 5 -69.90 1.85 -29.77
N LYS A 6 -69.22 2.61 -30.62
CA LYS A 6 -68.18 2.10 -31.55
C LYS A 6 -66.89 1.84 -30.76
N THR A 7 -66.62 0.59 -30.38
CA THR A 7 -65.36 0.19 -29.72
C THR A 7 -64.20 0.18 -30.72
N LYS A 8 -63.28 1.13 -30.57
CA LYS A 8 -62.05 1.25 -31.37
C LYS A 8 -61.08 0.15 -30.91
N HIS A 9 -60.94 -0.93 -31.68
CA HIS A 9 -60.01 -2.02 -31.37
C HIS A 9 -58.56 -1.49 -31.47
N LYS A 10 -57.88 -1.32 -30.33
CA LYS A 10 -56.48 -0.88 -30.26
C LYS A 10 -55.61 -2.09 -30.64
N SER A 11 -55.02 -2.08 -31.83
CA SER A 11 -54.07 -3.10 -32.27
C SER A 11 -52.89 -3.15 -31.31
N ARG A 12 -52.82 -4.18 -30.47
CA ARG A 12 -51.64 -4.46 -29.65
C ARG A 12 -50.61 -5.09 -30.59
N GLN A 13 -49.55 -4.37 -30.92
CA GLN A 13 -48.37 -4.96 -31.55
C GLN A 13 -47.79 -5.95 -30.53
N ALA A 14 -48.06 -7.25 -30.75
CA ALA A 14 -47.44 -8.29 -29.96
C ALA A 14 -46.00 -8.43 -30.43
N PHE A 15 -45.06 -8.09 -29.55
CA PHE A 15 -43.64 -8.33 -29.77
C PHE A 15 -43.45 -9.84 -29.99
N THR A 16 -42.79 -10.24 -31.07
CA THR A 16 -42.62 -11.66 -31.34
C THR A 16 -41.57 -12.23 -30.38
N LEU A 17 -41.76 -13.48 -29.93
CA LEU A 17 -40.74 -14.20 -29.13
C LEU A 17 -39.38 -14.24 -29.86
N VAL A 18 -39.43 -14.24 -31.20
CA VAL A 18 -38.26 -14.26 -32.07
C VAL A 18 -37.48 -12.96 -32.01
N GLU A 19 -38.13 -11.80 -32.04
CA GLU A 19 -37.43 -10.51 -31.87
C GLU A 19 -36.75 -10.41 -30.50
N LEU A 20 -37.36 -10.98 -29.47
CA LEU A 20 -36.78 -10.97 -28.12
C LEU A 20 -35.56 -11.88 -28.00
N ILE A 21 -35.61 -13.10 -28.55
CA ILE A 21 -34.48 -14.05 -28.43
C ILE A 21 -33.25 -13.60 -29.22
N VAL A 22 -33.43 -12.98 -30.40
CA VAL A 22 -32.31 -12.47 -31.21
C VAL A 22 -31.54 -11.38 -30.48
N VAL A 23 -32.26 -10.45 -29.83
CA VAL A 23 -31.62 -9.38 -29.04
C VAL A 23 -30.86 -9.96 -27.84
N LEU A 24 -31.44 -10.93 -27.12
CA LEU A 24 -30.77 -11.58 -25.99
C LEU A 24 -29.49 -12.32 -26.43
N VAL A 25 -29.49 -12.96 -27.60
CA VAL A 25 -28.30 -13.63 -28.14
C VAL A 25 -27.20 -12.63 -28.48
N VAL A 26 -27.53 -11.51 -29.14
CA VAL A 26 -26.53 -10.47 -29.46
C VAL A 26 -25.97 -9.83 -28.18
N LEU A 27 -26.82 -9.53 -27.19
CA LEU A 27 -26.38 -9.01 -25.90
C LEU A 27 -25.47 -10.00 -25.16
N ALA A 28 -25.77 -11.31 -25.22
CA ALA A 28 -24.94 -12.33 -24.62
C ALA A 28 -23.54 -12.40 -25.24
N ILE A 29 -23.43 -12.31 -26.57
CA ILE A 29 -22.14 -12.32 -27.28
C ILE A 29 -21.31 -11.08 -26.91
N ILE A 30 -21.91 -9.88 -26.92
CA ILE A 30 -21.21 -8.64 -26.56
C ILE A 30 -20.79 -8.67 -25.08
N ALA A 31 -21.67 -9.13 -24.18
CA ALA A 31 -21.34 -9.24 -22.76
C ALA A 31 -20.16 -10.19 -22.52
N ALA A 32 -20.10 -11.32 -23.23
CA ALA A 32 -19.04 -12.32 -23.07
C ALA A 32 -17.64 -11.77 -23.37
N ILE A 33 -17.49 -10.89 -24.38
CA ILE A 33 -16.20 -10.25 -24.69
C ILE A 33 -15.91 -9.01 -23.82
N THR A 34 -16.96 -8.27 -23.45
CA THR A 34 -16.81 -6.97 -22.77
C THR A 34 -16.50 -7.15 -21.28
N ILE A 35 -17.10 -8.14 -20.61
CA ILE A 35 -16.93 -8.37 -19.17
C ILE A 35 -15.45 -8.66 -18.81
N PRO A 36 -14.72 -9.56 -19.50
CA PRO A 36 -13.29 -9.79 -19.22
C PRO A 36 -12.42 -8.55 -19.45
N ALA A 37 -12.68 -7.80 -20.54
CA ALA A 37 -11.92 -6.60 -20.89
C ALA A 37 -12.10 -5.49 -19.84
N LEU A 38 -13.34 -5.21 -19.43
CA LEU A 38 -13.65 -4.25 -18.37
C LEU A 38 -13.03 -4.66 -17.03
N THR A 39 -13.13 -5.95 -16.67
CA THR A 39 -12.55 -6.47 -15.42
C THR A 39 -11.02 -6.32 -15.40
N GLY A 40 -10.35 -6.55 -16.54
CA GLY A 40 -8.91 -6.34 -16.68
C GLY A 40 -8.52 -4.86 -16.57
N TYR A 41 -9.28 -3.97 -17.23
CA TYR A 41 -9.06 -2.52 -17.16
C TYR A 41 -9.21 -1.99 -15.73
N ILE A 42 -10.26 -2.40 -15.01
CA ILE A 42 -10.47 -2.03 -13.60
C ILE A 42 -9.27 -2.46 -12.73
N LYS A 43 -8.73 -3.67 -12.94
CA LYS A 43 -7.55 -4.14 -12.20
C LYS A 43 -6.31 -3.29 -12.50
N LYS A 44 -6.10 -2.92 -13.76
CA LYS A 44 -4.97 -2.06 -14.18
C LYS A 44 -5.06 -0.67 -13.53
N THR A 45 -6.20 -0.01 -13.65
CA THR A 45 -6.41 1.33 -13.06
C THR A 45 -6.34 1.28 -11.54
N LYS A 46 -6.78 0.19 -10.89
CA LYS A 46 -6.59 0.01 -9.45
C LYS A 46 -5.10 -0.02 -9.09
N LYS A 47 -4.28 -0.77 -9.83
CA LYS A 47 -2.82 -0.81 -9.60
C LYS A 47 -2.20 0.58 -9.80
N GLU A 48 -2.53 1.28 -10.88
CA GLU A 48 -2.05 2.64 -11.17
C GLU A 48 -2.39 3.63 -10.05
N LYS A 49 -3.66 3.70 -9.64
CA LYS A 49 -4.12 4.55 -8.53
C LYS A 49 -3.35 4.25 -7.23
N GLN A 50 -3.10 2.97 -6.96
CA GLN A 50 -2.37 2.58 -5.76
C GLN A 50 -0.90 2.99 -5.86
N THR A 51 -0.25 2.87 -7.03
CA THR A 51 1.12 3.37 -7.26
C THR A 51 1.23 4.88 -7.02
N GLU A 52 0.28 5.67 -7.52
CA GLU A 52 0.22 7.12 -7.25
C GLU A 52 0.13 7.41 -5.75
N THR A 53 -0.70 6.66 -5.02
CA THR A 53 -0.85 6.81 -3.58
C THR A 53 0.47 6.57 -2.84
N VAL A 54 1.23 5.55 -3.24
CA VAL A 54 2.55 5.28 -2.65
C VAL A 54 3.59 6.32 -3.07
N HIS A 55 3.47 6.89 -4.27
CA HIS A 55 4.33 8.00 -4.68
C HIS A 55 4.13 9.23 -3.78
N TYR A 56 2.87 9.56 -3.44
CA TYR A 56 2.60 10.59 -2.44
C TYR A 56 3.18 10.21 -1.07
N ALA A 57 3.08 8.95 -0.66
CA ALA A 57 3.67 8.47 0.58
C ALA A 57 5.20 8.63 0.63
N LEU A 58 5.88 8.34 -0.48
CA LEU A 58 7.32 8.53 -0.65
C LEU A 58 7.70 10.01 -0.51
N VAL A 59 7.02 10.89 -1.25
CA VAL A 59 7.30 12.33 -1.23
C VAL A 59 7.05 12.93 0.15
N ALA A 60 5.94 12.57 0.80
CA ALA A 60 5.62 13.02 2.16
C ALA A 60 6.68 12.54 3.18
N SER A 61 7.10 11.27 3.08
CA SER A 61 8.14 10.72 3.95
C SER A 61 9.47 11.45 3.74
N GLN A 62 9.87 11.68 2.49
CA GLN A 62 11.10 12.39 2.15
C GLN A 62 11.08 13.84 2.66
N ALA A 63 9.94 14.52 2.55
CA ALA A 63 9.78 15.88 3.07
C ALA A 63 9.98 15.93 4.60
N VAL A 64 9.34 15.01 5.34
CA VAL A 64 9.51 14.93 6.80
C VAL A 64 10.94 14.59 7.19
N MET A 65 11.59 13.65 6.50
CA MET A 65 12.99 13.30 6.80
C MET A 65 13.95 14.46 6.53
N THR A 66 13.68 15.26 5.49
CA THR A 66 14.47 16.47 5.20
C THR A 66 14.30 17.53 6.29
N GLU A 67 13.11 17.62 6.89
CA GLU A 67 12.87 18.51 8.03
C GLU A 67 13.54 18.00 9.31
N VAL A 68 13.47 16.69 9.58
CA VAL A 68 14.18 16.06 10.70
C VAL A 68 15.68 16.34 10.58
N TYR A 69 16.25 16.22 9.37
CA TYR A 69 17.63 16.62 9.10
C TYR A 69 17.91 18.07 9.47
N GLY A 70 17.04 19.00 9.06
CA GLY A 70 17.19 20.44 9.33
C GLY A 70 17.12 20.80 10.83
N LEU A 71 16.49 19.98 11.65
CA LEU A 71 16.38 20.18 13.10
C LEU A 71 17.53 19.52 13.89
N GLY A 72 18.32 18.64 13.26
CA GLY A 72 19.39 17.89 13.91
C GLY A 72 18.92 16.93 15.02
N SER A 73 19.84 16.52 15.90
CA SER A 73 19.60 15.50 16.96
C SER A 73 18.46 15.82 17.94
N ALA A 74 17.91 17.04 17.93
CA ALA A 74 16.73 17.41 18.73
C ALA A 74 15.44 16.70 18.26
N ALA A 75 15.42 16.13 17.05
CA ALA A 75 14.30 15.37 16.52
C ALA A 75 14.37 13.86 16.85
N ASP A 76 15.52 13.36 17.34
CA ASP A 76 15.89 11.94 17.36
C ASP A 76 15.78 11.28 18.74
N SER A 77 14.83 11.73 19.57
CA SER A 77 14.44 11.01 20.79
C SER A 77 13.36 9.99 20.45
N ALA A 78 13.63 9.14 19.45
CA ALA A 78 12.66 8.19 18.93
C ALA A 78 12.57 6.92 19.78
N THR A 79 11.36 6.44 20.07
CA THR A 79 11.19 5.16 20.78
C THR A 79 11.50 4.03 19.82
N LEU A 80 12.53 3.25 20.13
CA LEU A 80 12.85 2.04 19.39
C LEU A 80 11.76 0.98 19.62
N SER A 81 11.38 0.28 18.57
CA SER A 81 10.58 -0.95 18.65
C SER A 81 11.30 -2.01 19.48
N SER A 82 10.56 -3.03 19.93
CA SER A 82 11.11 -4.21 20.61
C SER A 82 12.23 -4.92 19.84
N ASP A 83 12.25 -4.78 18.52
CA ASP A 83 13.24 -5.40 17.63
C ASP A 83 14.52 -4.58 17.48
N GLY A 84 14.65 -3.43 18.16
CA GLY A 84 15.83 -2.55 18.17
C GLY A 84 16.08 -1.77 16.86
N ASN A 85 15.54 -2.23 15.74
CA ASN A 85 15.84 -1.73 14.38
C ASN A 85 14.69 -0.96 13.70
N ASN A 86 13.56 -0.77 14.39
CA ASN A 86 12.50 0.12 13.91
C ASN A 86 12.32 1.29 14.87
N VAL A 87 11.97 2.44 14.31
CA VAL A 87 11.48 3.60 15.02
C VAL A 87 9.95 3.58 14.95
N ASN A 88 9.29 3.68 16.10
CA ASN A 88 7.84 3.75 16.16
C ASN A 88 7.36 5.21 16.14
N TRP A 89 6.72 5.62 15.04
CA TRP A 89 6.09 6.94 14.88
C TRP A 89 4.56 6.87 14.88
N ARG A 90 3.99 5.75 15.34
CA ARG A 90 2.54 5.58 15.52
C ARG A 90 2.08 6.01 16.90
N THR A 91 2.94 5.88 17.91
CA THR A 91 2.61 6.11 19.31
C THR A 91 3.72 6.90 20.02
N GLY A 92 3.46 7.31 21.26
CA GLY A 92 4.44 8.02 22.08
C GLY A 92 4.78 9.43 21.58
N THR A 93 5.89 9.97 22.05
CA THR A 93 6.34 11.37 21.82
C THR A 93 6.60 11.68 20.35
N ASN A 94 6.96 10.68 19.54
CA ASN A 94 7.35 10.85 18.13
C ASN A 94 6.21 10.62 17.15
N LYS A 95 5.02 10.32 17.67
CA LYS A 95 3.79 10.27 16.89
C LYS A 95 3.58 11.53 16.05
N LYS A 96 4.03 12.71 16.54
CA LYS A 96 3.99 13.98 15.79
C LYS A 96 4.59 13.89 14.38
N TRP A 97 5.68 13.14 14.23
CA TRP A 97 6.36 12.99 12.94
C TRP A 97 5.58 12.07 12.02
N GLY A 98 5.08 10.95 12.54
CA GLY A 98 4.20 10.07 11.79
C GLY A 98 2.88 10.74 11.41
N ASP A 99 2.28 11.52 12.32
CA ASP A 99 1.09 12.34 12.05
C ASP A 99 1.39 13.33 10.91
N LYS A 100 2.53 14.02 10.96
CA LYS A 100 2.93 14.94 9.90
C LYS A 100 3.08 14.27 8.53
N VAL A 101 3.67 13.06 8.47
CA VAL A 101 3.72 12.30 7.20
C VAL A 101 2.31 12.01 6.70
N LEU A 102 1.39 11.60 7.59
CA LEU A 102 0.00 11.34 7.23
C LEU A 102 -0.72 12.61 6.76
N ASP A 103 -0.54 13.73 7.47
CA ASP A 103 -1.15 15.02 7.13
C ASP A 103 -0.70 15.52 5.76
N LEU A 104 0.59 15.35 5.41
CA LEU A 104 1.12 15.67 4.07
C LEU A 104 0.51 14.82 2.94
N MET A 105 -0.06 13.66 3.28
CA MET A 105 -0.77 12.79 2.34
C MET A 105 -2.30 13.02 2.38
N ASP A 106 -2.77 14.02 3.11
CA ASP A 106 -4.19 14.24 3.42
C ASP A 106 -4.86 13.05 4.14
N ARG A 107 -4.07 12.30 4.94
CA ARG A 107 -4.50 11.13 5.71
C ARG A 107 -4.55 11.47 7.20
N GLY A 108 -5.51 10.89 7.92
CA GLY A 108 -5.71 11.16 9.36
C GLY A 108 -5.52 9.90 10.20
N ARG A 109 -4.70 9.98 11.26
CA ARG A 109 -4.46 8.86 12.17
C ARG A 109 -5.72 8.46 12.95
N GLY A 110 -5.90 7.16 13.18
CA GLY A 110 -6.98 6.59 14.01
C GLY A 110 -8.33 6.53 13.30
N GLN A 111 -8.52 7.29 12.22
CA GLN A 111 -9.75 7.35 11.45
C GLN A 111 -9.89 6.11 10.55
N ALA A 112 -11.00 5.37 10.72
CA ALA A 112 -11.28 4.18 9.91
C ALA A 112 -11.42 4.56 8.43
N GLY A 113 -10.65 3.90 7.57
CA GLY A 113 -10.65 4.16 6.12
C GLY A 113 -9.84 5.38 5.69
N ASN A 114 -9.26 6.16 6.61
CA ASN A 114 -8.38 7.28 6.29
C ASN A 114 -6.92 7.03 6.69
N GLU A 115 -6.65 6.39 7.83
CA GLU A 115 -5.28 5.92 8.12
C GLU A 115 -4.97 4.67 7.29
N PRO A 116 -3.83 4.62 6.57
CA PRO A 116 -3.42 3.41 5.87
C PRO A 116 -3.28 2.24 6.84
N TYR A 117 -3.72 1.05 6.41
CA TYR A 117 -3.65 -0.16 7.23
C TYR A 117 -2.21 -0.50 7.63
N ILE A 118 -1.29 -0.38 6.68
CA ILE A 118 0.14 -0.47 6.91
C ILE A 118 0.82 0.67 6.15
N PHE A 119 1.67 1.41 6.85
CA PHE A 119 2.56 2.36 6.22
C PHE A 119 3.89 2.41 6.98
N VAL A 120 4.93 1.97 6.31
CA VAL A 120 6.30 1.97 6.80
C VAL A 120 7.19 2.52 5.70
N PHE A 121 8.14 3.37 6.05
CA PHE A 121 9.21 3.76 5.15
C PHE A 121 10.56 3.52 5.81
N ALA A 122 11.64 3.53 5.04
CA ALA A 122 12.99 3.42 5.59
C ALA A 122 13.96 4.37 4.90
N VAL A 123 14.89 4.90 5.69
CA VAL A 123 16.03 5.70 5.24
C VAL A 123 17.32 5.00 5.63
N GLY A 124 18.47 5.52 5.19
CA GLY A 124 19.76 5.03 5.69
C GLY A 124 19.85 5.18 7.21
N THR A 125 20.45 4.20 7.88
CA THR A 125 20.63 4.26 9.34
C THR A 125 21.55 5.41 9.75
N SER A 126 21.21 6.10 10.85
CA SER A 126 22.06 7.11 11.48
C SER A 126 23.17 6.50 12.34
N ASP A 127 23.23 5.17 12.46
CA ASP A 127 24.25 4.50 13.25
C ASP A 127 25.66 4.79 12.70
N PRO A 128 26.58 5.34 13.50
CA PRO A 128 27.94 5.64 13.06
C PRO A 128 28.69 4.42 12.49
N ALA A 129 28.37 3.21 12.95
CA ALA A 129 28.98 1.98 12.46
C ALA A 129 28.69 1.74 10.97
N ALA A 130 27.59 2.28 10.43
CA ALA A 130 27.20 2.10 9.04
C ALA A 130 28.02 2.94 8.05
N GLY A 131 28.74 3.95 8.51
CA GLY A 131 29.59 4.79 7.65
C GLY A 131 28.83 5.57 6.56
N LEU A 132 27.53 5.78 6.72
CA LEU A 132 26.69 6.46 5.73
C LEU A 132 26.88 7.98 5.77
N THR A 133 26.86 8.61 4.59
CA THR A 133 26.82 10.07 4.46
C THR A 133 25.47 10.62 4.96
N LEU A 134 25.43 11.89 5.41
CA LEU A 134 24.19 12.52 5.86
C LEU A 134 23.08 12.44 4.81
N THR A 135 23.39 12.65 3.53
CA THR A 135 22.40 12.50 2.45
C THR A 135 21.80 11.10 2.42
N GLN A 136 22.61 10.05 2.58
CA GLN A 136 22.11 8.67 2.63
C GLN A 136 21.27 8.40 3.89
N GLN A 137 21.61 9.00 5.03
CA GLN A 137 20.85 8.82 6.28
C GLN A 137 19.42 9.39 6.22
N TYR A 138 19.18 10.38 5.36
CA TYR A 138 17.88 11.05 5.24
C TYR A 138 17.18 10.82 3.90
N THR A 139 17.75 10.00 3.02
CA THR A 139 17.13 9.59 1.76
C THR A 139 16.22 8.40 1.98
N VAL A 140 14.98 8.47 1.48
CA VAL A 140 14.01 7.37 1.56
C VAL A 140 14.31 6.35 0.46
N TYR A 141 14.75 5.16 0.87
CA TYR A 141 15.06 4.05 -0.03
C TYR A 141 13.96 3.01 -0.10
N TYR A 142 13.08 2.98 0.91
CA TYR A 142 12.06 1.96 1.05
C TYR A 142 10.72 2.58 1.46
N VAL A 143 9.64 2.14 0.84
CA VAL A 143 8.27 2.36 1.31
C VAL A 143 7.49 1.07 1.19
N ALA A 144 6.73 0.71 2.21
CA ALA A 144 5.71 -0.33 2.20
C ALA A 144 4.37 0.30 2.56
N TYR A 145 3.39 0.14 1.67
CA TYR A 145 2.08 0.76 1.82
C TYR A 145 0.95 -0.23 1.56
N VAL A 146 -0.02 -0.26 2.45
CA VAL A 146 -1.28 -1.01 2.34
C VAL A 146 -2.42 -0.07 2.70
N GLU A 147 -3.33 0.17 1.77
CA GLU A 147 -4.43 1.12 1.94
C GLU A 147 -5.45 0.66 3.00
N ASN A 148 -5.89 -0.60 2.93
CA ASN A 148 -6.87 -1.21 3.85
C ASN A 148 -6.58 -2.70 4.05
N GLU A 149 -7.27 -3.36 4.99
CA GLU A 149 -7.10 -4.79 5.31
C GLU A 149 -7.30 -5.73 4.11
N ASN A 150 -8.01 -5.28 3.07
CA ASN A 150 -8.27 -6.05 1.84
C ASN A 150 -7.54 -5.45 0.63
N SER A 151 -6.39 -4.81 0.85
CA SER A 151 -5.56 -4.26 -0.22
C SER A 151 -4.19 -4.94 -0.28
N PRO A 152 -3.65 -5.15 -1.48
CA PRO A 152 -2.29 -5.65 -1.62
C PRO A 152 -1.28 -4.62 -1.12
N ALA A 153 -0.15 -5.10 -0.64
CA ALA A 153 1.01 -4.30 -0.33
C ALA A 153 1.70 -3.84 -1.62
N ILE A 154 2.14 -2.59 -1.60
CA ILE A 154 2.99 -2.01 -2.63
C ILE A 154 4.27 -1.56 -1.97
N PHE A 155 5.37 -1.94 -2.61
CA PHE A 155 6.70 -1.58 -2.20
C PHE A 155 7.31 -0.63 -3.22
N TYR A 156 7.98 0.39 -2.70
CA TYR A 156 8.94 1.18 -3.46
C TYR A 156 10.31 0.88 -2.88
N ILE A 157 11.23 0.40 -3.71
CA ILE A 157 12.60 0.06 -3.30
C ILE A 157 13.56 0.68 -4.30
N ASN A 158 14.28 1.72 -3.86
CA ASN A 158 15.34 2.38 -4.61
C ASN A 158 14.99 2.74 -6.07
N GLY A 159 13.85 3.40 -6.29
CA GLY A 159 13.40 3.82 -7.63
C GLY A 159 12.53 2.81 -8.36
N GLU A 160 12.42 1.58 -7.85
CA GLU A 160 11.62 0.53 -8.48
C GLU A 160 10.36 0.19 -7.67
N TRP A 161 9.28 -0.09 -8.39
CA TRP A 161 8.01 -0.52 -7.84
C TRP A 161 7.93 -2.04 -7.78
N ILE A 162 7.72 -2.59 -6.59
CA ILE A 162 7.66 -4.04 -6.35
C ILE A 162 6.33 -4.37 -5.66
N TYR A 163 5.65 -5.42 -6.11
CA TYR A 163 4.37 -5.88 -5.56
C TYR A 163 4.48 -7.18 -4.76
N THR A 164 5.66 -7.80 -4.82
CA THR A 164 6.02 -8.99 -4.06
C THR A 164 6.70 -8.58 -2.77
N TYR A 165 6.55 -9.41 -1.72
CA TYR A 165 7.22 -9.12 -0.47
C TYR A 165 8.73 -9.12 -0.73
N PRO A 166 9.46 -8.07 -0.32
CA PRO A 166 10.90 -8.01 -0.52
C PRO A 166 11.56 -9.09 0.32
N ARG A 167 12.03 -10.14 -0.36
CA ARG A 167 12.74 -11.27 0.25
C ARG A 167 14.19 -11.31 -0.22
N ILE A 168 15.04 -11.80 0.68
CA ILE A 168 16.46 -12.11 0.47
C ILE A 168 16.63 -13.15 -0.64
N ASP A 169 15.83 -14.20 -0.56
CA ASP A 169 15.72 -15.32 -1.47
C ASP A 169 14.25 -15.81 -1.46
N LYS A 170 13.89 -16.87 -2.21
CA LYS A 170 12.49 -17.33 -2.26
C LYS A 170 11.87 -17.64 -0.88
N ASN A 171 12.68 -17.80 0.18
CA ASN A 171 12.24 -18.31 1.49
C ASN A 171 12.51 -17.38 2.70
N SER A 172 13.41 -16.40 2.63
CA SER A 172 13.88 -15.61 3.79
C SER A 172 13.51 -14.11 3.71
N PRO A 173 12.91 -13.50 4.75
CA PRO A 173 12.58 -12.07 4.77
C PRO A 173 13.84 -11.18 4.90
N ILE A 174 13.81 -9.96 4.33
CA ILE A 174 14.80 -8.84 4.34
C ILE A 174 16.17 -9.09 5.04
N TRP A 175 17.27 -8.87 4.31
CA TRP A 175 18.67 -9.12 4.74
C TRP A 175 19.01 -8.40 6.04
N ASP A 176 19.44 -9.16 7.04
CA ASP A 176 20.13 -8.66 8.22
C ASP A 176 21.62 -8.52 7.89
N TYR A 177 22.11 -7.29 7.84
CA TYR A 177 23.50 -6.94 7.56
C TYR A 177 24.17 -6.42 8.83
N THR A 178 25.25 -7.09 9.24
CA THR A 178 25.96 -6.73 10.48
C THR A 178 27.17 -5.87 10.15
N ILE A 179 27.20 -4.65 10.70
CA ILE A 179 28.34 -3.73 10.63
C ILE A 179 28.69 -3.28 12.04
N GLY A 180 29.97 -3.32 12.40
CA GLY A 180 30.45 -2.86 13.72
C GLY A 180 29.81 -3.58 14.92
N GLY A 181 29.37 -4.84 14.74
CA GLY A 181 28.74 -5.65 15.80
C GLY A 181 27.23 -5.40 15.98
N LYS A 182 26.61 -4.54 15.15
CA LYS A 182 25.16 -4.29 15.15
C LYS A 182 24.54 -4.79 13.86
N THR A 183 23.36 -5.40 13.95
CA THR A 183 22.63 -5.96 12.82
C THR A 183 21.55 -5.00 12.37
N PHE A 184 21.56 -4.62 11.09
CA PHE A 184 20.58 -3.73 10.47
C PHE A 184 19.84 -4.48 9.36
N ARG A 185 18.59 -4.09 9.10
CA ARG A 185 17.92 -4.54 7.87
C ARG A 185 18.49 -3.77 6.67
N ASN A 186 18.66 -4.41 5.53
CA ASN A 186 19.33 -3.84 4.36
C ASN A 186 18.39 -3.71 3.14
N THR A 187 18.72 -2.81 2.22
CA THR A 187 18.17 -2.78 0.86
C THR A 187 18.40 -4.09 0.09
N LEU A 188 17.56 -4.39 -0.90
CA LEU A 188 17.74 -5.51 -1.83
C LEU A 188 18.76 -5.22 -2.96
N MET A 189 19.67 -4.28 -2.75
CA MET A 189 20.61 -3.78 -3.77
C MET A 189 22.00 -4.43 -3.66
N SER A 190 22.81 -4.26 -4.72
CA SER A 190 24.22 -4.69 -4.75
C SER A 190 25.16 -3.89 -3.84
N GLU A 191 24.84 -2.63 -3.53
CA GLU A 191 25.67 -1.78 -2.64
C GLU A 191 25.30 -1.91 -1.16
N HIS A 192 24.28 -2.71 -0.82
CA HIS A 192 23.90 -3.06 0.54
C HIS A 192 23.81 -1.88 1.53
N ILE A 193 22.87 -0.94 1.32
CA ILE A 193 22.64 0.17 2.26
C ILE A 193 21.88 -0.30 3.52
N PRO A 194 22.45 -0.17 4.74
CA PRO A 194 21.75 -0.46 5.99
C PRO A 194 20.65 0.58 6.25
N LEU A 195 19.45 0.09 6.55
CA LEU A 195 18.22 0.88 6.66
C LEU A 195 17.72 0.94 8.11
N GLN A 196 17.18 2.11 8.47
CA GLN A 196 16.37 2.34 9.64
C GLN A 196 14.90 2.48 9.22
N PHE A 197 14.03 1.63 9.77
CA PHE A 197 12.61 1.60 9.42
C PHE A 197 11.78 2.49 10.35
N TYR A 198 10.86 3.26 9.78
CA TYR A 198 9.96 4.16 10.50
C TYR A 198 8.52 3.70 10.31
N ILE A 199 7.92 3.23 11.41
CA ILE A 199 6.55 2.73 11.41
C ILE A 199 5.61 3.91 11.58
N VAL A 200 5.02 4.36 10.48
CA VAL A 200 4.05 5.46 10.48
C VAL A 200 2.68 4.93 10.87
N SER A 201 2.22 3.83 10.27
CA SER A 201 0.92 3.21 10.57
C SER A 201 1.05 1.69 10.61
N ASN A 202 0.41 1.08 11.60
CA ASN A 202 0.30 -0.37 11.76
C ASN A 202 -1.03 -0.68 12.47
N ARG A 203 -2.04 -1.06 11.69
CA ARG A 203 -3.39 -1.38 12.18
C ARG A 203 -3.63 -2.90 12.28
N THR A 204 -2.58 -3.70 12.15
CA THR A 204 -2.66 -5.17 12.15
C THR A 204 -2.98 -5.75 13.52
N GLY A 205 -2.67 -5.01 14.60
CA GLY A 205 -2.73 -5.50 15.98
C GLY A 205 -1.60 -6.48 16.34
N LEU A 206 -0.65 -6.72 15.44
CA LEU A 206 0.51 -7.57 15.67
C LEU A 206 1.62 -6.79 16.39
N SER A 207 2.49 -7.51 17.12
CA SER A 207 3.75 -6.94 17.62
C SER A 207 4.68 -6.60 16.46
N ASP A 208 5.66 -5.72 16.69
CA ASP A 208 6.57 -5.28 15.63
C ASP A 208 7.33 -6.48 15.01
N THR A 209 7.75 -7.47 15.81
CA THR A 209 8.40 -8.69 15.30
C THR A 209 7.46 -9.52 14.41
N ALA A 210 6.22 -9.70 14.84
CA ALA A 210 5.22 -10.49 14.11
C ALA A 210 4.77 -9.77 12.84
N PHE A 211 4.69 -8.44 12.85
CA PHE A 211 4.37 -7.64 11.68
C PHE A 211 5.30 -7.93 10.49
N TRP A 212 6.60 -8.12 10.75
CA TRP A 212 7.63 -8.37 9.72
C TRP A 212 7.80 -9.83 9.32
N ARG A 213 7.58 -10.78 10.25
CA ARG A 213 8.04 -12.18 10.09
C ARG A 213 6.92 -13.21 10.15
N ASP A 214 5.74 -12.85 10.66
CA ASP A 214 4.62 -13.77 10.83
C ASP A 214 3.95 -14.07 9.49
N SER A 215 3.42 -15.29 9.35
CA SER A 215 2.55 -15.69 8.23
C SER A 215 1.07 -15.46 8.53
N SER A 216 0.74 -14.84 9.66
CA SER A 216 -0.60 -14.36 9.99
C SER A 216 -1.22 -13.58 8.82
N PRO A 217 -2.52 -13.73 8.52
CA PRO A 217 -3.19 -13.03 7.42
C PRO A 217 -3.06 -11.50 7.46
N LYS A 218 -2.75 -10.95 8.63
CA LYS A 218 -2.62 -9.51 8.87
C LYS A 218 -1.20 -8.98 8.71
N SER A 219 -0.20 -9.84 8.57
CA SER A 219 1.20 -9.42 8.46
C SER A 219 1.50 -8.77 7.10
N LEU A 220 2.55 -7.94 7.03
CA LEU A 220 2.93 -7.29 5.78
C LEU A 220 3.25 -8.31 4.66
N GLN A 221 3.79 -9.47 5.03
CA GLN A 221 4.07 -10.57 4.12
C GLN A 221 2.79 -11.16 3.49
N SER A 222 1.72 -11.29 4.26
CA SER A 222 0.43 -11.84 3.80
C SER A 222 -0.30 -10.88 2.85
N HIS A 223 -0.05 -9.57 3.00
CA HIS A 223 -0.57 -8.56 2.07
C HIS A 223 0.17 -8.51 0.73
N SER A 224 1.29 -9.22 0.58
CA SER A 224 2.10 -9.15 -0.64
C SER A 224 1.78 -10.28 -1.61
N GLU A 225 1.95 -10.07 -2.92
CA GLU A 225 1.81 -11.15 -3.90
C GLU A 225 2.93 -12.21 -3.69
N PRO A 226 2.65 -13.52 -3.86
CA PRO A 226 1.39 -14.15 -4.27
C PRO A 226 0.45 -14.52 -3.10
N ASN A 227 0.81 -14.18 -1.85
CA ASN A 227 0.07 -14.63 -0.66
C ASN A 227 -1.24 -13.87 -0.42
N PHE A 228 -1.36 -12.67 -1.00
CA PHE A 228 -2.55 -11.85 -0.88
C PHE A 228 -3.78 -12.52 -1.52
N LYS A 229 -4.80 -12.82 -0.71
CA LYS A 229 -6.00 -13.53 -1.15
C LYS A 229 -7.22 -12.65 -1.45
N GLY A 230 -7.15 -11.34 -1.21
CA GLY A 230 -8.22 -10.39 -1.55
C GLY A 230 -9.42 -10.44 -0.63
#